data_AF-A0A800BSR4-F1
#
_entry.id   AF-A0A800BSR4-F1
#
_cell.length_a   1.000
_cell.length_b   1.000
_cell.length_c   1.000
_cell.angle_alpha   90.00
_cell.angle_beta   90.00
_cell.angle_gamma   90.00
#
_symmetry.space_group_name_H-M   'P 1'
#
loop_
_entity.id
_entity.type
_entity.pdbx_description
1 polymer ?
#
loop_
_entity_poly.entity_id
_entity_poly.type
_entity_poly.pdbx_seq_one_letter_code
_entity_poly.pdbx_strand_id
1 'polypeptide(L)'
;MILRFIIYGALGWCGEIVWTATKGKLSGQQRDWKLRGTTYLWMFPIYGLLVLLYESAHDAVRAWPWPFRGITYMVGFWAAEYLAGWALKLLIGVCPWDYSRARWHVRGLIRLDYGPVWFLAGLGLEPVHELLVRLTPAIQQALTR
;
A
#
# COMPACT_ATOMS: atom_id res chain seq x y z
N MET A 1 2.27 -17.96 2.61
CA MET A 1 1.31 -16.89 2.95
C MET A 1 1.79 -16.00 4.09
N ILE A 2 2.08 -16.51 5.29
CA ILE A 2 2.58 -15.69 6.41
C ILE A 2 3.87 -14.92 6.06
N LEU A 3 4.85 -15.56 5.42
CA LEU A 3 6.09 -14.89 5.03
C LEU A 3 5.82 -13.73 4.06
N ARG A 4 4.93 -13.91 3.08
CA ARG A 4 4.55 -12.83 2.15
C ARG A 4 3.82 -11.72 2.88
N PHE A 5 2.88 -12.03 3.77
CA PHE A 5 2.24 -11.03 4.63
C PHE A 5 3.25 -10.13 5.34
N ILE A 6 4.29 -10.73 5.96
CA ILE A 6 5.35 -9.98 6.65
C ILE A 6 6.14 -9.11 5.68
N ILE A 7 6.54 -9.67 4.54
CA ILE A 7 7.34 -8.95 3.53
C ILE A 7 6.54 -7.78 2.95
N TYR A 8 5.28 -7.97 2.57
CA TYR A 8 4.43 -6.90 2.06
C TYR A 8 4.12 -5.85 3.12
N GLY A 9 3.88 -6.25 4.38
CA GLY A 9 3.73 -5.33 5.49
C GLY A 9 4.95 -4.42 5.65
N ALA A 10 6.16 -5.01 5.61
CA ALA A 10 7.41 -4.26 5.69
C ALA A 10 7.66 -3.37 4.46
N LEU A 11 7.43 -3.89 3.25
CA LEU A 11 7.55 -3.13 2.00
C LEU A 11 6.59 -1.94 1.98
N GLY A 12 5.36 -2.13 2.44
CA GLY A 12 4.37 -1.06 2.56
C GLY A 12 4.82 0.04 3.53
N TRP A 13 5.33 -0.33 4.71
CA TRP A 13 5.94 0.64 5.64
C TRP A 13 7.11 1.39 5.02
N CYS A 14 8.05 0.69 4.38
CA CYS A 14 9.17 1.34 3.70
C CYS A 14 8.67 2.30 2.61
N GLY A 15 7.69 1.87 1.80
CA GLY A 15 7.08 2.69 0.77
C GLY A 15 6.41 3.94 1.33
N GLU A 16 5.67 3.81 2.44
CA GLU A 16 4.99 4.94 3.09
C GLU A 16 5.99 5.92 3.72
N ILE A 17 7.06 5.43 4.35
CA ILE A 17 8.15 6.27 4.89
C ILE A 17 8.80 7.07 3.76
N VAL A 18 9.14 6.42 2.63
CA VAL A 18 9.70 7.10 1.47
C VAL A 18 8.71 8.12 0.91
N TRP A 19 7.45 7.74 0.74
CA TRP A 19 6.41 8.61 0.19
C TRP A 19 6.19 9.87 1.04
N THR A 20 6.05 9.71 2.36
CA THR A 20 5.83 10.84 3.27
C THR A 20 7.04 11.76 3.36
N ALA A 21 8.26 11.21 3.34
CA ALA A 21 9.49 11.98 3.27
C ALA A 21 9.57 12.79 1.96
N THR A 22 9.37 12.14 0.81
CA THR A 22 9.41 12.80 -0.50
C THR A 22 8.33 13.87 -0.62
N LYS A 23 7.10 13.57 -0.21
CA LYS A 23 6.01 14.55 -0.23
C LYS A 23 6.29 15.74 0.69
N GLY A 24 6.84 15.50 1.89
CA GLY A 24 7.24 16.56 2.82
C GLY A 24 8.30 17.49 2.22
N LYS A 25 9.27 16.93 1.48
CA LYS A 25 10.28 17.71 0.75
C LYS A 25 9.68 18.50 -0.42
N LEU A 26 8.88 17.86 -1.28
CA LEU A 26 8.28 18.48 -2.47
C LEU A 26 7.27 19.58 -2.13
N SER A 27 6.54 19.44 -1.01
CA SER A 27 5.60 20.46 -0.53
C SER A 27 6.28 21.61 0.22
N GLY A 28 7.60 21.57 0.42
CA GLY A 28 8.35 22.58 1.16
C GLY A 28 8.17 22.52 2.68
N GLN A 29 7.44 21.54 3.21
CA GLN A 29 7.29 21.31 4.67
C GLN A 29 8.62 20.94 5.32
N GLN A 30 9.48 20.23 4.60
CA GLN A 30 10.84 19.90 5.02
C GLN A 30 11.85 20.66 4.16
N ARG A 31 12.51 21.66 4.74
CA ARG A 31 13.52 22.47 4.04
C ARG A 31 14.88 21.76 3.98
N ASP A 32 15.22 21.02 5.02
CA ASP A 32 16.48 20.28 5.11
C ASP A 32 16.45 18.94 4.34
N TRP A 33 17.61 18.30 4.23
CA TRP A 33 17.76 17.00 3.55
C TRP A 33 17.66 15.81 4.52
N LYS A 34 17.09 16.01 5.71
CA LYS A 34 16.91 14.91 6.66
C LYS A 34 15.83 13.92 6.22
N LEU A 35 14.95 14.33 5.29
CA LEU A 35 13.96 13.47 4.61
C LEU A 35 13.22 12.55 5.59
N ARG A 36 12.60 13.14 6.61
CA ARG A 36 11.90 12.39 7.66
C ARG A 36 10.57 11.87 7.10
N GLY A 37 10.45 10.55 7.02
CA GLY A 37 9.20 9.86 6.73
C GLY A 37 8.54 9.35 8.00
N THR A 38 7.22 9.23 7.98
CA THR A 38 6.42 8.70 9.08
C THR A 38 5.43 7.69 8.55
N THR A 39 5.19 6.63 9.32
CA THR A 39 4.16 5.62 9.06
C THR A 39 3.47 5.30 10.39
N TYR A 40 2.27 4.75 10.31
CA TYR A 40 1.52 4.29 11.47
C TYR A 40 1.69 2.78 11.68
N LEU A 41 1.70 2.33 12.92
CA LEU A 41 1.83 0.90 13.23
C LEU A 41 0.71 0.06 12.61
N TRP A 42 -0.51 0.61 12.56
CA TRP A 42 -1.66 -0.02 11.93
C TRP A 42 -1.50 -0.27 10.43
N MET A 43 -0.57 0.42 9.75
CA MET A 43 -0.36 0.22 8.32
C MET A 43 0.30 -1.12 8.00
N PHE A 44 1.07 -1.71 8.91
CA PHE A 44 1.67 -3.02 8.67
C PHE A 44 0.64 -4.12 8.44
N PRO A 45 -0.32 -4.36 9.36
CA PRO A 45 -1.34 -5.37 9.12
C PRO A 45 -2.24 -5.01 7.93
N ILE A 46 -2.46 -3.73 7.63
CA ILE A 46 -3.26 -3.30 6.46
C ILE A 46 -2.54 -3.68 5.16
N TYR A 47 -1.26 -3.31 5.00
CA TYR A 47 -0.46 -3.66 3.84
C TYR A 47 -0.23 -5.17 3.73
N GLY A 48 0.02 -5.83 4.86
CA GLY A 48 0.14 -7.28 4.93
C GLY A 48 -1.14 -7.98 4.48
N LEU A 49 -2.33 -7.53 4.88
CA LEU A 49 -3.61 -8.14 4.46
C LEU A 49 -3.96 -7.81 3.01
N LEU A 50 -3.60 -6.61 2.55
CA LEU A 50 -3.83 -6.16 1.18
C LEU A 50 -3.24 -7.11 0.15
N VAL A 51 -2.14 -7.82 0.50
CA VAL A 51 -1.53 -8.83 -0.36
C VAL A 51 -2.50 -9.92 -0.80
N LEU A 52 -3.40 -10.37 0.09
CA LEU A 52 -4.31 -11.49 -0.20
C LEU A 52 -5.27 -11.12 -1.32
N LEU A 53 -5.72 -9.86 -1.31
CA LEU A 53 -6.56 -9.28 -2.34
C LEU A 53 -5.75 -8.95 -3.59
N TYR A 54 -4.55 -8.40 -3.42
CA TYR A 54 -3.70 -7.99 -4.53
C TYR A 54 -3.19 -9.16 -5.37
N GLU A 55 -2.69 -10.24 -4.77
CA GLU A 55 -2.19 -11.41 -5.51
C GLU A 55 -3.31 -12.02 -6.36
N SER A 56 -4.49 -12.21 -5.76
CA SER A 56 -5.68 -12.71 -6.44
C SER A 56 -6.12 -11.79 -7.58
N ALA A 57 -6.10 -10.47 -7.36
CA ALA A 57 -6.44 -9.48 -8.38
C ALA A 57 -5.42 -9.47 -9.52
N HIS A 58 -4.12 -9.50 -9.22
CA HIS A 58 -3.05 -9.55 -10.23
C HIS A 58 -3.21 -10.76 -11.14
N ASP A 59 -3.47 -11.95 -10.57
CA ASP A 59 -3.65 -13.16 -11.35
C ASP A 59 -4.89 -13.10 -12.25
N ALA A 60 -6.00 -12.53 -11.76
CA ALA A 60 -7.23 -12.39 -12.53
C ALA A 60 -7.11 -11.43 -13.71
N VAL A 61 -6.32 -10.36 -13.58
CA VAL A 61 -6.16 -9.31 -14.62
C VAL A 61 -4.87 -9.44 -15.41
N ARG A 62 -4.07 -10.48 -15.19
CA ARG A 62 -2.75 -10.67 -15.81
C ARG A 62 -2.74 -10.54 -17.34
N ALA A 63 -3.79 -11.05 -17.99
CA ALA A 63 -3.93 -11.01 -19.44
C ALA A 63 -4.44 -9.67 -19.99
N TRP A 64 -4.87 -8.75 -19.12
CA TRP A 64 -5.42 -7.46 -19.54
C TRP A 64 -4.30 -6.50 -19.95
N PRO A 65 -4.59 -5.52 -20.82
CA PRO A 65 -3.66 -4.42 -21.09
C PRO A 65 -3.29 -3.66 -19.82
N TRP A 66 -2.03 -3.22 -19.72
CA TRP A 66 -1.48 -2.58 -18.52
C TRP A 66 -2.31 -1.41 -17.95
N PRO A 67 -3.01 -0.56 -18.74
CA PRO A 67 -3.82 0.51 -18.17
C PRO A 67 -5.00 -0.02 -17.35
N PHE A 68 -5.65 -1.10 -17.81
CA PHE A 68 -6.78 -1.69 -17.09
C PHE A 68 -6.34 -2.40 -15.81
N ARG A 69 -5.16 -3.01 -15.81
CA ARG A 69 -4.56 -3.57 -14.60
C ARG A 69 -4.29 -2.48 -13.56
N GLY A 70 -3.61 -1.41 -13.97
CA GLY A 70 -3.33 -0.27 -13.09
C GLY A 70 -4.59 0.38 -12.52
N ILE A 71 -5.65 0.54 -13.33
CA ILE A 71 -6.96 1.04 -12.86
C ILE A 71 -7.55 0.09 -11.82
N THR A 72 -7.50 -1.23 -12.06
CA THR A 72 -8.01 -2.23 -11.12
C THR A 72 -7.30 -2.15 -9.77
N TYR A 73 -5.97 -2.03 -9.77
CA TYR A 73 -5.20 -1.88 -8.53
C TYR A 73 -5.50 -0.56 -7.84
N MET A 74 -5.56 0.54 -8.59
CA MET A 74 -5.89 1.85 -8.04
C MET A 74 -7.23 1.83 -7.28
N VAL A 75 -8.27 1.29 -7.91
CA VAL A 75 -9.60 1.17 -7.29
C VAL A 75 -9.57 0.23 -6.10
N GLY A 76 -8.89 -0.92 -6.21
CA GLY A 76 -8.74 -1.87 -5.12
C GLY A 76 -8.02 -1.29 -3.90
N PHE A 77 -6.96 -0.50 -4.12
CA PHE A 77 -6.20 0.15 -3.05
C PHE A 77 -7.01 1.25 -2.37
N TRP A 78 -7.76 2.07 -3.11
CA TRP A 78 -8.70 2.99 -2.49
C TRP A 78 -9.78 2.29 -1.67
N ALA A 79 -10.34 1.19 -2.19
CA ALA A 79 -11.35 0.44 -1.46
C ALA A 79 -10.76 -0.12 -0.16
N ALA A 80 -9.56 -0.71 -0.20
CA ALA A 80 -8.88 -1.24 0.97
C ALA A 80 -8.52 -0.15 1.98
N GLU A 81 -7.96 0.99 1.52
CA GLU A 81 -7.61 2.12 2.37
C GLU A 81 -8.87 2.70 3.06
N TYR A 82 -9.96 2.86 2.31
CA TYR A 82 -11.23 3.34 2.84
C TYR A 82 -11.80 2.37 3.90
N LEU A 83 -11.87 1.07 3.58
CA LEU A 83 -12.40 0.06 4.48
C LEU A 83 -11.56 -0.07 5.74
N ALA A 84 -10.23 -0.03 5.62
CA ALA A 84 -9.33 -0.10 6.75
C ALA A 84 -9.48 1.15 7.64
N GLY A 85 -9.53 2.34 7.06
CA GLY A 85 -9.75 3.58 7.80
C GLY A 85 -11.12 3.63 8.49
N TRP A 86 -12.16 3.10 7.85
CA TRP A 86 -13.48 2.96 8.44
C TRP A 86 -13.52 1.93 9.57
N ALA A 87 -12.90 0.76 9.39
CA ALA A 87 -12.79 -0.27 10.42
C ALA A 87 -12.02 0.23 11.65
N LEU A 88 -10.93 0.98 11.46
CA LEU A 88 -10.19 1.59 12.57
C LEU A 88 -11.04 2.60 13.34
N LYS A 89 -11.81 3.46 12.64
CA LYS A 89 -12.78 4.34 13.32
C LYS A 89 -13.79 3.56 14.14
N LEU A 90 -14.26 2.41 13.65
CA LEU A 90 -15.23 1.58 14.35
C LEU A 90 -14.62 0.87 15.58
N LEU A 91 -13.41 0.33 15.43
CA LEU A 91 -12.79 -0.53 16.45
C LEU A 91 -12.08 0.26 17.57
N ILE A 92 -11.40 1.35 17.21
CA ILE A 92 -10.55 2.11 18.15
C ILE A 92 -10.95 3.59 18.22
N GLY A 93 -12.04 3.99 17.56
CA GLY A 93 -12.58 5.35 17.59
C GLY A 93 -11.84 6.36 16.71
N VAL A 94 -10.69 6.00 16.12
CA VAL A 94 -9.84 6.91 15.36
C VAL A 94 -9.24 6.26 14.12
N CYS A 95 -9.18 7.00 13.01
CA CYS A 95 -8.35 6.66 11.87
C CYS A 95 -7.00 7.37 12.03
N PRO A 96 -5.86 6.66 12.00
CA PRO A 96 -4.56 7.28 12.22
C PRO A 96 -4.22 8.38 11.20
N TRP A 97 -4.78 8.29 10.00
CA TRP A 97 -4.67 9.31 8.96
C TRP A 97 -5.97 10.10 8.81
N ASP A 98 -5.83 11.37 8.47
CA ASP A 98 -6.95 12.26 8.19
C ASP A 98 -6.67 13.11 6.95
N TYR A 99 -7.44 12.85 5.89
CA TYR A 99 -7.38 13.59 4.63
C TYR A 99 -8.47 14.65 4.50
N SER A 100 -9.17 15.02 5.57
CA SER A 100 -10.27 16.00 5.54
C SER A 100 -9.87 17.39 5.05
N ARG A 101 -8.56 17.70 5.02
CA ARG A 101 -8.02 18.95 4.48
C ARG A 101 -7.69 18.89 2.98
N ALA A 102 -7.76 17.72 2.35
CA ALA A 102 -7.49 17.56 0.93
C ALA A 102 -8.77 17.82 0.11
N ARG A 103 -8.66 18.51 -1.03
CA ARG A 103 -9.82 18.88 -1.87
C ARG A 103 -10.61 17.68 -2.38
N TRP A 104 -9.93 16.61 -2.77
CA TRP A 104 -10.52 15.43 -3.41
C TRP A 104 -10.60 14.24 -2.46
N HIS A 105 -10.91 14.51 -1.19
CA HIS A 105 -11.05 13.47 -0.16
C HIS A 105 -12.45 12.84 -0.18
N VAL A 106 -12.53 11.58 0.22
CA VAL A 106 -13.80 10.91 0.52
C VAL A 106 -13.87 10.63 2.01
N ARG A 107 -14.72 11.37 2.73
CA ARG A 107 -14.93 11.27 4.20
C ARG A 107 -13.66 11.34 5.05
N GLY A 108 -12.60 11.92 4.49
CA GLY A 108 -11.28 12.05 5.11
C GLY A 108 -10.47 10.75 5.16
N LEU A 109 -10.97 9.66 4.55
CA LEU A 109 -10.34 8.34 4.62
C LEU A 109 -9.47 8.02 3.41
N ILE A 110 -9.84 8.50 2.22
CA ILE A 110 -9.05 8.33 0.99
C ILE A 110 -8.95 9.63 0.22
N ARG A 111 -8.00 9.66 -0.71
CA ARG A 111 -7.72 10.79 -1.61
C ARG A 111 -7.76 10.36 -3.06
N LEU A 112 -8.68 10.94 -3.83
CA LEU A 112 -8.81 10.62 -5.25
C LEU A 112 -7.66 11.20 -6.09
N ASP A 113 -6.99 12.23 -5.58
CA ASP A 113 -5.80 12.80 -6.21
C ASP A 113 -4.55 11.90 -6.06
N TYR A 114 -4.60 10.87 -5.19
CA TYR A 114 -3.55 9.85 -5.10
C TYR A 114 -3.74 8.71 -6.11
N GLY A 115 -4.75 8.78 -6.97
CA GLY A 115 -5.03 7.75 -7.97
C GLY A 115 -3.82 7.37 -8.82
N PRO A 116 -3.09 8.34 -9.41
CA PRO A 116 -1.88 8.05 -10.18
C PRO A 116 -0.80 7.32 -9.37
N VAL A 117 -0.68 7.63 -8.07
CA VAL A 117 0.30 6.98 -7.17
C VAL A 117 -0.11 5.54 -6.94
N TRP A 118 -1.38 5.27 -6.64
CA TRP A 118 -1.89 3.91 -6.43
C TRP A 118 -1.86 3.08 -7.71
N PHE A 119 -2.16 3.70 -8.85
CA PHE A 119 -2.05 3.08 -10.17
C PHE A 119 -0.62 2.59 -10.44
N LEU A 120 0.37 3.47 -10.24
CA LEU A 120 1.79 3.14 -10.48
C LEU A 120 2.33 2.16 -9.45
N ALA A 121 1.95 2.31 -8.18
CA ALA A 121 2.31 1.37 -7.12
C ALA A 121 1.78 -0.03 -7.42
N GLY A 122 0.54 -0.14 -7.91
CA GLY A 122 -0.05 -1.41 -8.31
C GLY A 122 0.77 -2.10 -9.40
N LEU A 123 1.07 -1.39 -10.49
CA LEU A 123 1.91 -1.94 -11.56
C LEU A 123 3.33 -2.30 -11.07
N GLY A 124 3.91 -1.47 -10.20
CA GLY A 124 5.22 -1.72 -9.61
C GLY A 124 5.26 -2.96 -8.70
N LEU A 125 4.11 -3.37 -8.14
CA LEU A 125 4.00 -4.57 -7.32
C LEU A 125 3.85 -5.86 -8.14
N GLU A 126 3.56 -5.79 -9.45
CA GLU A 126 3.50 -6.98 -10.33
C GLU A 126 4.81 -7.78 -10.30
N PRO A 127 5.99 -7.20 -10.60
CA PRO A 127 7.25 -7.94 -10.53
C PRO A 127 7.62 -8.37 -9.11
N VAL A 128 7.22 -7.60 -8.09
CA VAL A 128 7.43 -7.98 -6.68
C VAL A 128 6.63 -9.23 -6.36
N HIS A 129 5.37 -9.31 -6.78
CA HIS A 129 4.53 -10.49 -6.62
C HIS A 129 5.16 -11.71 -7.30
N GLU A 130 5.57 -11.60 -8.57
CA GLU A 130 6.26 -12.69 -9.27
C GLU A 130 7.50 -13.18 -8.54
N LEU A 131 8.33 -12.26 -8.07
CA LEU A 131 9.54 -12.56 -7.34
C LEU A 131 9.23 -13.30 -6.03
N LEU A 132 8.26 -12.81 -5.26
CA LEU A 132 7.88 -13.41 -3.99
C LEU A 132 7.24 -14.78 -4.18
N VAL A 133 6.48 -15.00 -5.25
CA VAL A 133 5.95 -16.33 -5.57
C VAL A 133 7.08 -17.34 -5.78
N ARG A 134 8.15 -16.95 -6.47
CA ARG A 134 9.31 -17.79 -6.73
C ARG A 134 10.19 -18.01 -5.50
N LEU A 135 10.42 -16.97 -4.69
CA LEU A 135 11.36 -17.03 -3.56
C LEU A 135 10.76 -17.63 -2.29
N THR A 136 9.45 -17.44 -2.06
CA THR A 136 8.81 -17.88 -0.81
C THR A 136 9.04 -19.36 -0.51
N PRO A 137 8.88 -20.31 -1.46
CA PRO A 137 9.13 -21.73 -1.20
C PRO A 137 10.59 -22.02 -0.82
N ALA A 138 11.56 -21.38 -1.48
CA ALA A 138 12.97 -21.57 -1.19
C ALA A 138 13.35 -21.04 0.21
N ILE A 139 12.81 -19.86 0.58
CA ILE A 139 13.03 -19.28 1.91
C ILE A 139 12.39 -20.17 2.99
N GLN A 140 11.16 -20.66 2.76
CA GLN A 140 10.49 -21.54 3.70
C GLN A 140 11.28 -22.83 3.93
N GLN A 141 11.80 -23.45 2.87
CA GLN A 141 12.64 -24.65 2.99
C GLN A 141 13.92 -24.39 3.79
N ALA A 142 14.53 -23.20 3.64
CA ALA A 142 15.73 -22.83 4.39
C ALA A 142 15.43 -22.58 5.88
N LEU A 143 14.25 -22.07 6.22
CA LEU A 143 13.83 -21.78 7.60
C LEU A 143 13.35 -23.02 8.37
N THR A 144 12.94 -24.08 7.67
CA THR A 144 12.46 -25.34 8.27
C THR A 144 13.56 -26.41 8.41
N ARG A 145 14.81 -26.07 8.09
CA ARG A 145 16.00 -26.90 8.32
C ARG A 145 16.66 -26.48 9.62
#